data_AF-A0AAN7G9X0-F1
#
_entry.id   AF-A0AAN7G9X0-F1
#
_cell.length_a   1.000
_cell.length_b   1.000
_cell.length_c   1.000
_cell.angle_alpha   90.00
_cell.angle_beta   90.00
_cell.angle_gamma   90.00
#
_symmetry.space_group_name_H-M   'P 1'
#
loop_
_entity.id
_entity.type
_entity.pdbx_description
1 polymer ?
#
loop_
_entity_poly.entity_id
_entity_poly.type
_entity_poly.pdbx_seq_one_letter_code
_entity_poly.pdbx_strand_id
1 'polypeptide(L)'
;MPGKFNPTQCEALTMVCAQVMGNHVAITVGGSNGHFKLHAFKPMIANNLLHSLRLLGDAFASFKKNCMTGIQANRERISKLLHEDTLDKLPHQIFLDKP
;
A
#
# COMPACT_ATOMS: atom_id res chain seq x y z
N MET A 1 11.49 5.67 -23.34
CA MET A 1 10.15 6.31 -23.35
C MET A 1 10.20 7.55 -22.48
N PRO A 2 10.31 8.75 -23.07
CA PRO A 2 10.32 10.01 -22.33
C PRO A 2 9.03 10.14 -21.49
N GLY A 3 9.15 10.57 -20.23
CA GLY A 3 8.01 10.77 -19.33
C GLY A 3 7.41 9.50 -18.70
N LYS A 4 7.88 8.30 -19.05
CA LYS A 4 7.46 7.05 -18.39
C LYS A 4 8.26 6.82 -17.11
N PHE A 5 7.61 6.96 -15.96
CA PHE A 5 8.13 6.57 -14.66
C PHE A 5 7.38 5.35 -14.13
N ASN A 6 8.13 4.34 -13.69
CA ASN A 6 7.56 3.17 -13.02
C ASN A 6 7.53 3.41 -11.50
N PRO A 7 6.44 3.08 -10.79
CA PRO A 7 6.32 3.29 -9.35
C PRO A 7 7.05 2.18 -8.56
N THR A 8 8.35 2.04 -8.77
CA THR A 8 9.15 0.90 -8.26
C THR A 8 9.13 0.74 -6.74
N GLN A 9 8.97 1.84 -5.99
CA GLN A 9 8.81 1.80 -4.54
C GLN A 9 7.46 1.21 -4.12
N CYS A 10 6.39 1.48 -4.87
CA CYS A 10 5.08 0.85 -4.64
C CYS A 10 5.14 -0.64 -4.99
N GLU A 11 5.81 -1.00 -6.08
CA GLU A 11 6.02 -2.39 -6.49
C GLU A 11 6.82 -3.18 -5.44
N ALA A 12 7.87 -2.59 -4.88
CA ALA A 12 8.62 -3.20 -3.78
C ALA A 12 7.76 -3.40 -2.53
N LEU A 13 6.95 -2.40 -2.17
CA LEU A 13 6.09 -2.46 -1.00
C LEU A 13 5.00 -3.54 -1.15
N THR A 14 4.39 -3.69 -2.33
CA THR A 14 3.39 -4.74 -2.57
C THR A 14 3.99 -6.13 -2.51
N MET A 15 5.21 -6.34 -3.03
CA MET A 15 5.93 -7.61 -2.87
C MET A 15 6.20 -7.93 -1.39
N VAL A 16 6.62 -6.93 -0.60
CA VAL A 16 6.84 -7.10 0.84
C VAL A 16 5.54 -7.46 1.57
N CYS A 17 4.44 -6.78 1.27
CA CYS A 17 3.13 -7.11 1.85
C CYS A 17 2.73 -8.56 1.55
N ALA A 18 2.90 -9.03 0.31
CA ALA A 18 2.61 -10.42 -0.05
C ALA A 18 3.48 -11.41 0.75
N GLN A 19 4.77 -11.11 0.93
CA GLN A 19 5.67 -11.93 1.73
C GLN A 19 5.24 -11.98 3.21
N VAL A 20 4.82 -10.85 3.79
CA VAL A 20 4.33 -10.81 5.18
C VAL A 20 3.05 -11.63 5.35
N MET A 21 2.15 -11.62 4.36
CA MET A 21 0.96 -12.50 4.37
C MET A 21 1.35 -13.98 4.38
N GLY A 22 2.34 -14.37 3.56
CA GLY A 22 2.87 -15.74 3.57
C GLY A 22 3.49 -16.13 4.92
N ASN A 23 4.31 -15.24 5.50
CA ASN A 23 4.90 -15.45 6.82
C ASN A 23 3.83 -15.60 7.92
N HIS A 24 2.73 -14.82 7.82
CA HIS A 24 1.61 -14.94 8.75
C HIS A 24 0.94 -16.32 8.70
N VAL A 25 0.71 -16.87 7.51
CA VAL A 25 0.17 -18.23 7.36
C VAL A 25 1.11 -19.26 8.01
N ALA A 26 2.43 -19.15 7.77
CA ALA A 26 3.41 -20.04 8.38
C ALA A 26 3.37 -19.96 9.92
N ILE A 27 3.26 -18.76 10.49
CA ILE A 27 3.13 -18.55 11.94
C ILE A 27 1.84 -19.19 12.46
N THR A 28 0.71 -18.99 11.79
CA THR A 28 -0.58 -19.55 12.18
C THR A 28 -0.56 -21.07 12.19
N VAL A 29 -0.01 -21.70 11.13
CA VAL A 29 0.16 -23.15 11.07
C VAL A 29 1.13 -23.63 12.16
N GLY A 30 2.27 -22.96 12.33
CA GLY A 30 3.22 -23.32 13.39
C GLY A 30 2.60 -23.24 14.79
N GLY A 31 1.81 -22.19 15.04
CA GLY A 31 1.18 -21.90 16.32
C GLY A 31 0.07 -22.87 16.71
N SER A 32 -0.58 -23.52 15.73
CA SER A 32 -1.58 -24.55 16.00
C SER A 32 -0.98 -25.94 16.28
N ASN A 33 0.31 -26.15 16.00
CA ASN A 33 0.98 -27.45 16.10
C ASN A 33 1.83 -27.60 17.39
N GLY A 34 1.24 -27.25 18.54
CA GLY A 34 1.81 -27.53 19.85
C GLY A 34 1.45 -28.94 20.34
N HIS A 35 2.43 -29.70 20.83
CA HIS A 35 2.20 -31.05 21.36
C HIS A 35 2.55 -31.14 22.85
N PHE A 36 1.58 -31.54 23.66
CA PHE A 36 1.73 -31.71 25.12
C PHE A 36 2.29 -30.46 25.80
N LYS A 37 3.47 -30.58 26.43
CA LYS A 37 4.09 -29.53 27.25
C LYS A 37 5.07 -28.63 26.47
N LEU A 38 5.33 -28.92 25.18
CA LEU A 38 6.36 -28.23 24.43
C LEU A 38 5.90 -27.84 23.02
N HIS A 39 6.24 -26.62 22.64
CA HIS A 39 5.95 -26.11 21.31
C HIS A 39 7.23 -26.10 20.45
N ALA A 40 7.41 -27.13 19.62
CA ALA A 40 8.64 -27.32 18.84
C ALA A 40 8.83 -26.30 17.70
N PHE A 41 7.75 -25.66 17.23
CA PHE A 41 7.79 -24.70 16.11
C PHE A 41 8.24 -23.28 16.49
N LYS A 42 8.66 -23.05 17.75
CA LYS A 42 9.08 -21.71 18.24
C LYS A 42 10.16 -21.04 17.37
N PRO A 43 11.23 -21.72 16.91
CA PRO A 43 12.24 -21.07 16.08
C PRO A 43 11.68 -20.57 14.74
N MET A 44 10.82 -21.35 14.10
CA MET A 44 10.19 -20.98 12.83
C MET A 44 9.24 -19.78 13.00
N ILE A 45 8.43 -19.77 14.07
CA ILE A 45 7.53 -18.64 14.39
C ILE A 45 8.35 -17.36 14.61
N ALA A 46 9.39 -17.43 15.44
CA ALA A 46 10.24 -16.29 15.73
C ALA A 46 10.93 -15.75 14.47
N ASN A 47 11.45 -16.64 13.62
CA ASN A 47 12.10 -16.26 12.37
C ASN A 47 11.13 -15.53 11.42
N ASN A 48 9.92 -16.07 11.21
CA ASN A 48 8.94 -15.43 10.33
C ASN A 48 8.46 -14.08 10.87
N LEU A 49 8.31 -13.95 12.18
CA LEU A 49 7.96 -12.67 12.80
C LEU A 49 9.06 -11.63 12.59
N LEU A 50 10.31 -11.96 12.93
CA LEU A 50 11.44 -11.05 12.80
C LEU A 50 11.73 -10.69 11.33
N HIS A 51 11.56 -11.65 10.42
CA HIS A 51 11.69 -11.42 8.99
C HIS A 51 10.65 -10.43 8.47
N SER A 52 9.37 -10.62 8.85
CA SER A 52 8.30 -9.67 8.50
C SER A 52 8.57 -8.27 9.03
N LEU A 53 8.99 -8.15 10.30
CA LEU A 53 9.30 -6.86 10.92
C LEU A 53 10.43 -6.14 10.17
N ARG A 54 11.49 -6.88 9.82
CA ARG A 54 12.63 -6.31 9.09
C ARG A 54 12.24 -5.85 7.68
N LEU A 55 11.54 -6.69 6.92
CA LEU A 55 11.08 -6.32 5.58
C LEU A 55 10.17 -5.09 5.60
N LEU A 56 9.20 -5.03 6.52
CA LEU A 56 8.32 -3.88 6.65
C LEU A 56 9.10 -2.61 7.05
N GLY A 57 9.99 -2.71 8.04
CA GLY A 57 10.80 -1.59 8.49
C GLY A 57 11.64 -1.00 7.35
N ASP A 58 12.36 -1.85 6.63
CA ASP A 58 13.24 -1.44 5.52
C ASP A 58 12.41 -0.90 4.35
N ALA A 59 11.28 -1.54 4.00
CA ALA A 59 10.40 -1.10 2.93
C ALA A 59 9.76 0.26 3.22
N PHE A 60 9.26 0.49 4.44
CA PHE A 60 8.68 1.78 4.81
C PHE A 60 9.73 2.89 4.84
N ALA A 61 10.94 2.62 5.34
CA ALA A 61 12.03 3.59 5.31
C ALA A 61 12.40 3.97 3.87
N SER A 62 12.51 2.99 2.97
CA SER A 62 12.79 3.22 1.55
C SER A 62 11.64 3.96 0.86
N PHE A 63 10.40 3.52 1.05
CA PHE A 63 9.21 4.13 0.46
C PHE A 63 9.06 5.59 0.89
N LYS A 64 9.25 5.87 2.19
CA LYS A 64 9.24 7.23 2.72
C LYS A 64 10.27 8.11 2.02
N LYS A 65 11.53 7.65 1.96
CA LYS A 65 12.65 8.43 1.42
C LYS A 65 12.57 8.64 -0.09
N ASN A 66 12.17 7.60 -0.83
CA ASN A 66 12.34 7.52 -2.28
C ASN A 66 11.03 7.71 -3.07
N CYS A 67 9.87 7.77 -2.39
CA CYS A 67 8.59 8.00 -3.04
C CYS A 67 7.78 9.07 -2.30
N MET A 68 7.46 8.83 -1.02
CA MET A 68 6.48 9.63 -0.27
C MET A 68 6.83 11.12 -0.15
N THR A 69 8.10 11.45 0.12
CA THR A 69 8.58 12.83 0.28
C THR A 69 8.51 13.66 -1.01
N GLY A 70 8.50 13.01 -2.18
CA GLY A 70 8.48 13.66 -3.49
C GLY A 70 7.10 13.75 -4.13
N ILE A 71 6.04 13.26 -3.46
CA ILE A 71 4.69 13.26 -4.02
C ILE A 71 4.20 14.71 -4.18
N GLN A 72 3.79 15.05 -5.40
CA GLN A 72 3.14 16.33 -5.71
C GLN A 72 1.82 16.08 -6.42
N ALA A 73 0.80 16.85 -6.05
CA ALA A 73 -0.49 16.80 -6.71
C ALA A 73 -0.40 17.48 -8.09
N ASN A 74 -0.79 16.78 -9.14
CA ASN A 74 -1.01 17.40 -10.45
C ASN A 74 -2.35 18.15 -10.43
N ARG A 75 -2.33 19.41 -9.96
CA ARG A 75 -3.53 20.22 -9.73
C ARG A 75 -4.32 20.48 -11.01
N GLU A 76 -3.65 20.70 -12.13
CA GLU A 76 -4.30 20.89 -13.43
C GLU A 76 -5.10 19.65 -13.84
N ARG A 77 -4.48 18.47 -13.75
CA ARG A 77 -5.16 17.20 -14.05
C ARG A 77 -6.31 16.93 -13.09
N ILE A 78 -6.11 17.20 -11.79
CA ILE A 78 -7.16 17.04 -10.78
C ILE A 78 -8.34 17.96 -11.09
N SER A 79 -8.10 19.24 -11.40
CA SER A 79 -9.13 20.22 -11.77
C SER A 79 -9.88 19.78 -13.02
N LYS A 80 -9.15 19.36 -14.07
CA LYS A 80 -9.76 18.84 -15.29
C LYS A 80 -10.68 17.65 -15.03
N LEU A 81 -10.22 16.65 -14.28
CA LEU A 81 -11.04 15.48 -13.92
C LEU A 81 -12.25 15.88 -13.07
N LEU A 82 -12.09 16.82 -12.14
CA LEU A 82 -13.19 17.34 -11.34
C LEU A 82 -14.27 17.96 -12.23
N HIS A 83 -13.92 18.82 -13.19
CA HIS A 83 -14.88 19.47 -14.08
C HIS A 83 -15.45 18.52 -15.15
N GLU A 84 -14.71 17.47 -15.55
CA GLU A 84 -15.20 16.45 -16.49
C GLU A 84 -16.18 15.45 -15.84
N ASP A 85 -15.97 15.12 -14.55
CA ASP A 85 -16.79 14.16 -13.79
C ASP A 85 -17.92 14.84 -12.99
N THR A 86 -17.77 16.10 -12.58
CA THR A 86 -18.80 16.82 -11.81
C THR A 86 -19.71 17.63 -12.72
N LEU A 87 -20.96 17.17 -12.90
CA LEU A 87 -22.21 17.91 -13.10
C LEU A 87 -22.34 19.05 -14.16
N ASP A 88 -21.31 19.45 -14.91
CA ASP A 88 -21.47 20.35 -16.08
C ASP A 88 -22.18 19.66 -17.27
N LYS A 89 -22.50 18.36 -17.12
CA LYS A 89 -23.35 17.59 -18.05
C LYS A 89 -24.83 17.55 -17.67
N LEU A 90 -25.25 18.17 -16.56
CA LEU A 90 -26.67 18.32 -16.29
C LEU A 90 -27.23 19.50 -17.10
N PRO A 91 -28.27 19.30 -17.93
CA PRO A 91 -28.92 20.37 -18.66
C PRO A 91 -29.80 21.19 -17.72
N HIS A 92 -29.19 21.97 -16.84
CA HIS A 92 -29.91 22.94 -16.03
C HIS A 92 -29.23 24.29 -16.08
N GLN A 93 -29.41 24.92 -17.24
CA GLN A 93 -29.83 26.31 -17.34
C GLN A 93 -31.14 26.52 -16.53
N ILE A 94 -31.10 26.39 -15.20
CA ILE A 94 -32.21 26.70 -14.29
C ILE A 94 -31.62 27.43 -13.09
N PHE A 95 -31.66 28.75 -13.21
CA PHE A 95 -31.73 29.74 -12.14
C PHE A 95 -30.67 29.68 -11.04
N LEU A 96 -29.57 30.40 -11.24
CA LEU A 96 -29.13 31.41 -10.27
C LEU A 96 -28.57 32.61 -11.03
N ASP A 97 -29.44 33.20 -11.87
CA ASP A 97 -29.35 34.62 -12.18
C ASP A 97 -30.25 35.37 -11.19
N LYS A 98 -29.61 36.32 -10.49
CA LYS A 98 -30.13 37.48 -9.72
C LYS A 98 -30.47 37.30 -8.23
N PRO A 99 -30.33 38.39 -7.44
CA PRO A 99 -29.62 39.65 -7.69
C PRO A 99 -28.17 39.67 -7.16
#